data_AF-A0A9D6QW92-F1
#
_entry.id   AF-A0A9D6QW92-F1
#
_cell.length_a   1.000
_cell.length_b   1.000
_cell.length_c   1.000
_cell.angle_alpha   90.00
_cell.angle_beta   90.00
_cell.angle_gamma   90.00
#
_symmetry.space_group_name_H-M   'P 1'
#
loop_
_entity.id
_entity.type
_entity.pdbx_description
1 polymer ?
#
loop_
_entity_poly.entity_id
_entity_poly.type
_entity_poly.pdbx_seq_one_letter_code
_entity_poly.pdbx_strand_id
1 'polypeptide(L)' 'MTERQGLVRKAEKFLASAELLMDSGDMDSAVSRIYYAAFYIAEALLDALELSFSSHKSVISAFDQPDR' A
#
# COMPACT_ATOMS: atom_id res chain seq x y z
N MET A 1 3.88 6.59 17.77
CA MET A 1 3.54 5.72 16.62
C MET A 1 4.06 6.43 15.38
N THR A 2 5.02 5.85 14.65
CA THR A 2 5.59 6.53 13.46
C THR A 2 4.63 6.45 12.27
N GLU A 3 4.76 7.36 11.32
CA GLU A 3 3.99 7.37 10.07
C GLU A 3 4.10 6.03 9.33
N ARG A 4 5.34 5.54 9.17
CA ARG A 4 5.66 4.19 8.66
C ARG A 4 4.87 3.06 9.31
N GLN A 5 4.83 3.00 10.64
CA GLN A 5 4.06 1.95 11.33
C GLN A 5 2.56 2.10 11.03
N GLY A 6 2.06 3.33 10.85
CA GLY A 6 0.69 3.62 10.46
C GLY A 6 0.35 3.03 9.08
N LEU A 7 1.24 3.22 8.11
CA LEU A 7 1.11 2.69 6.76
C LEU A 7 1.10 1.16 6.74
N VAL A 8 2.03 0.51 7.46
CA VAL A 8 2.10 -0.96 7.57
C VAL A 8 0.80 -1.54 8.15
N ARG A 9 0.31 -0.99 9.27
CA ARG A 9 -0.97 -1.45 9.85
C ARG A 9 -2.16 -1.24 8.92
N LYS A 10 -2.14 -0.18 8.10
CA LYS A 10 -3.19 0.08 7.12
C LYS A 10 -3.17 -0.95 6.00
N ALA A 11 -1.98 -1.34 5.54
CA ALA A 11 -1.81 -2.42 4.57
C ALA A 11 -2.33 -3.76 5.13
N GLU A 12 -1.94 -4.12 6.35
CA GLU A 12 -2.41 -5.34 7.03
C GLU A 12 -3.95 -5.37 7.15
N LYS A 13 -4.56 -4.26 7.55
CA LYS A 13 -6.02 -4.15 7.62
C LYS A 13 -6.69 -4.34 6.26
N PHE A 14 -6.07 -3.84 5.18
CA PHE A 14 -6.60 -3.99 3.83
C PHE A 14 -6.47 -5.42 3.33
N LEU A 15 -5.37 -6.13 3.64
CA LEU A 15 -5.23 -7.56 3.34
C LEU A 15 -6.28 -8.39 4.08
N ALA A 16 -6.48 -8.16 5.38
CA ALA A 16 -7.53 -8.83 6.14
C ALA A 16 -8.94 -8.55 5.56
N SER A 17 -9.17 -7.32 5.04
CA SER A 17 -10.43 -7.01 4.35
C SER A 17 -10.55 -7.71 3.00
N ALA A 18 -9.44 -7.86 2.27
CA ALA A 18 -9.40 -8.57 0.99
C ALA A 18 -9.75 -10.05 1.17
N GLU A 19 -9.23 -10.69 2.22
CA GLU A 19 -9.57 -12.08 2.57
C GLU A 19 -11.08 -12.26 2.77
N LEU A 20 -11.71 -11.39 3.58
CA LEU A 20 -13.16 -11.42 3.79
C LEU A 20 -13.97 -11.21 2.50
N LEU A 21 -13.48 -10.36 1.58
CA LEU A 21 -14.14 -10.08 0.30
C LEU A 21 -13.99 -11.25 -0.67
N MET A 22 -12.83 -11.91 -0.69
CA MET A 22 -12.62 -13.13 -1.47
C MET A 22 -13.53 -14.25 -0.98
N ASP A 23 -13.65 -14.42 0.33
CA ASP A 23 -14.56 -15.41 0.94
C ASP A 23 -16.03 -15.13 0.62
N SER A 24 -16.42 -13.85 0.47
CA SER A 24 -17.77 -13.48 0.04
C SER A 24 -18.00 -13.51 -1.47
N GLY A 25 -16.98 -13.83 -2.27
CA GLY A 25 -17.04 -13.86 -3.74
C GLY A 25 -16.93 -12.49 -4.43
N ASP A 26 -16.64 -11.42 -3.69
CA ASP A 26 -16.47 -10.06 -4.22
C ASP A 26 -14.99 -9.82 -4.60
N MET A 27 -14.59 -10.44 -5.70
CA MET A 27 -13.20 -10.39 -6.17
C MET A 27 -12.76 -8.99 -6.63
N ASP A 28 -13.65 -8.20 -7.21
CA ASP A 28 -13.34 -6.84 -7.70
C ASP A 28 -12.99 -5.90 -6.53
N SER A 29 -13.76 -5.98 -5.45
CA SER A 29 -13.45 -5.25 -4.21
C SER A 29 -12.19 -5.79 -3.54
N ALA A 30 -11.97 -7.11 -3.54
CA ALA A 30 -10.76 -7.71 -2.97
C ALA A 30 -9.48 -7.22 -3.66
N VAL A 31 -9.46 -7.21 -5.00
CA VAL A 31 -8.34 -6.70 -5.80
C VAL A 31 -8.05 -5.23 -5.46
N SER A 32 -9.10 -4.42 -5.31
CA SER A 32 -8.95 -3.02 -4.90
C SER A 32 -8.28 -2.89 -3.53
N ARG A 33 -8.58 -3.77 -2.56
CA ARG A 33 -7.91 -3.78 -1.25
C ARG A 33 -6.46 -4.22 -1.33
N ILE A 34 -6.16 -5.25 -2.12
CA ILE A 34 -4.80 -5.73 -2.34
C ILE A 34 -3.94 -4.62 -2.96
N TYR A 35 -4.47 -3.92 -3.97
CA TYR A 35 -3.80 -2.79 -4.60
C TYR A 35 -3.40 -1.71 -3.59
N TYR A 36 -4.33 -1.26 -2.75
CA TYR A 36 -4.03 -0.23 -1.75
C TYR A 36 -3.12 -0.74 -0.63
N ALA A 37 -3.17 -2.02 -0.27
CA ALA A 37 -2.21 -2.61 0.65
C ALA A 37 -0.79 -2.52 0.09
N ALA A 38 -0.59 -2.91 -1.18
CA ALA A 38 0.70 -2.78 -1.86
C ALA A 38 1.16 -1.31 -1.95
N PHE A 39 0.23 -0.39 -2.25
CA PHE A 39 0.51 1.04 -2.29
C PHE A 39 1.02 1.57 -0.94
N TYR A 40 0.37 1.25 0.19
CA TYR A 40 0.84 1.71 1.50
C TYR A 40 2.19 1.11 1.90
N ILE A 41 2.51 -0.10 1.45
CA ILE A 41 3.84 -0.67 1.64
C ILE A 41 4.87 0.08 0.79
N ALA A 42 4.58 0.41 -0.47
CA ALA A 42 5.47 1.21 -1.31
C ALA A 42 5.74 2.59 -0.68
N GLU A 43 4.71 3.26 -0.16
CA GLU A 43 4.83 4.53 0.56
C GLU A 43 5.69 4.39 1.84
N ALA A 44 5.49 3.32 2.60
CA ALA A 44 6.29 3.05 3.81
C ALA A 44 7.77 2.77 3.51
N LEU A 45 8.06 2.11 2.39
CA LEU A 45 9.42 1.84 1.93
C LEU A 45 10.13 3.12 1.49
N LEU A 46 9.44 4.00 0.76
CA LEU A 46 9.98 5.31 0.38
C LEU A 46 10.24 6.20 1.61
N ASP A 47 9.33 6.21 2.58
CA ASP A 47 9.52 6.92 3.85
C ASP A 47 10.70 6.37 4.66
N ALA A 48 11.01 5.06 4.55
CA ALA A 48 12.20 4.47 5.18
C ALA A 48 13.52 5.01 4.57
N LEU A 49 13.46 5.53 3.34
CA LEU A 49 14.55 6.20 2.63
C LEU A 49 14.48 7.73 2.77
N GLU A 50 13.66 8.25 3.67
CA GLU A 50 13.41 9.69 3.86
C GLU A 50 12.83 10.39 2.61
N LEU A 51 12.17 9.63 1.73
CA LEU A 51 11.49 10.14 0.54
C LEU A 51 9.98 10.21 0.78
N SER A 52 9.42 11.42 0.67
CA SER A 52 7.97 11.67 0.83
C SER A 52 7.39 12.31 -0.42
N PHE A 53 6.16 11.91 -0.77
CA PHE A 53 5.50 12.28 -2.01
C PHE A 53 4.06 12.72 -1.74
N SER A 54 3.62 13.81 -2.35
CA SER A 54 2.30 14.40 -2.11
C SER A 54 1.18 13.85 -3.00
N SER A 55 1.51 12.95 -3.94
CA SER A 55 0.52 12.36 -4.84
C SER A 55 0.68 10.86 -5.02
N HIS A 56 -0.45 10.20 -5.26
CA HIS A 56 -0.52 8.77 -5.56
C HIS A 56 0.37 8.38 -6.76
N LYS A 57 0.33 9.19 -7.82
CA LYS A 57 1.14 8.97 -9.03
C LYS A 57 2.64 9.07 -8.74
N SER A 58 3.05 10.02 -7.90
CA SER A 58 4.47 10.19 -7.57
C SER A 58 5.01 9.06 -6.69
N VAL A 59 4.22 8.50 -5.78
CA VAL A 59 4.61 7.31 -5.01
C VAL A 59 4.89 6.14 -5.95
N ILE A 60 3.97 5.86 -6.88
CA ILE A 60 4.14 4.78 -7.87
C ILE A 60 5.37 5.03 -8.74
N SER A 61 5.52 6.25 -9.27
CA SER A 61 6.65 6.60 -10.13
C SER A 61 7.99 6.57 -9.42
N ALA A 62 8.03 6.79 -8.10
CA ALA A 62 9.25 6.71 -7.31
C ALA A 62 9.61 5.25 -6.98
N PHE A 63 8.61 4.44 -6.66
CA PHE A 63 8.80 3.02 -6.38
C PHE A 63 9.19 2.20 -7.63
N ASP A 64 8.69 2.60 -8.81
CA ASP A 64 8.96 1.93 -10.10
C ASP A 64 10.32 2.32 -10.73
N GLN A 65 11.03 3.30 -10.16
CA GLN A 65 12.34 3.68 -10.68
C GLN A 65 13.38 2.58 -10.36
N PRO A 66 14.13 2.06 -11.35
CA PRO A 66 15.25 1.18 -11.06
C PRO A 66 16.33 1.94 -10.28
N ASP A 67 16.93 1.27 -9.29
CA ASP A 67 18.09 1.78 -8.54
C ASP A 67 19.10 2.40 -9.52
N ARG A 68 19.36 3.69 -9.36
CA ARG A 68 20.46 4.40 -10.02
C ARG A 68 21.65 4.51 -9.08
#